data_AF-A0AAT9WLS0-F1
#
_entry.id   AF-A0AAT9WLS0-F1
#
_cell.length_a   1.000
_cell.length_b   1.000
_cell.length_c   1.000
_cell.angle_alpha   90.00
_cell.angle_beta   90.00
_cell.angle_gamma   90.00
#
_symmetry.space_group_name_H-M   'P 1'
#
loop_
_entity.id
_entity.type
_entity.pdbx_description
1 polymer ?
#
loop_
_entity_poly.entity_id
_entity_poly.type
_entity_poly.pdbx_seq_one_letter_code
_entity_poly.pdbx_strand_id
1 'polypeptide(L)'
;MDDEINQSETELAAIAPTLNIGFKKMASAMTKGQVILTDVPAIRGDTTNKIWLSKAAAAPGSAASDGLRVIYIESAFFDSKNILSGKKNWTRILVHEMAHVELAAVDVRYAHDSLGMKPEKNNFNTATCLTNAESWAFFAADCAGALDDGVRGRVLK
;
A
#
# COMPACT_ATOMS: atom_id res chain seq x y z
N MET A 1 14.82 21.75 13.00
CA MET A 1 13.40 22.15 12.93
C MET A 1 12.65 20.85 13.12
N ASP A 2 11.99 20.69 14.26
CA ASP A 2 11.30 19.45 14.62
C ASP A 2 10.01 19.34 13.78
N ASP A 3 10.15 18.77 12.59
CA ASP A 3 9.04 18.52 11.66
C ASP A 3 8.32 17.19 11.93
N GLU A 4 8.75 16.45 12.96
CA GLU A 4 8.13 15.19 13.41
C GLU A 4 6.74 15.44 14.01
N ILE A 5 5.77 14.62 13.60
CA ILE A 5 4.47 14.52 14.28
C ILE A 5 4.58 13.45 15.35
N ASN A 6 4.42 13.85 16.62
CA ASN A 6 4.10 12.95 17.71
C ASN A 6 2.59 13.01 17.95
N GLN A 7 1.87 11.91 17.71
CA GLN A 7 0.45 11.82 18.03
C GLN A 7 0.26 11.75 19.55
N SER A 8 -0.68 12.52 20.06
CA SER A 8 -1.19 12.39 21.42
C SER A 8 -1.96 11.07 21.60
N GLU A 9 -2.12 10.62 22.84
CA GLU A 9 -2.95 9.46 23.18
C GLU A 9 -4.39 9.57 22.63
N THR A 10 -4.95 10.78 22.65
CA THR A 10 -6.28 11.06 22.08
C THR A 10 -6.31 10.84 20.57
N GLU A 11 -5.27 11.26 19.85
CA GLU A 11 -5.17 11.04 18.40
C GLU A 11 -4.95 9.56 18.08
N LEU A 12 -4.12 8.86 18.85
CA LEU A 12 -3.92 7.41 18.71
C LEU A 12 -5.22 6.64 18.94
N ALA A 13 -6.01 7.03 19.94
CA ALA A 13 -7.32 6.44 20.22
C ALA A 13 -8.32 6.66 19.07
N ALA A 14 -8.17 7.73 18.28
CA ALA A 14 -8.99 7.98 17.09
C ALA A 14 -8.48 7.24 15.83
N ILE A 15 -7.17 7.05 15.70
CA ILE A 15 -6.55 6.35 14.56
C ILE A 15 -6.79 4.84 14.64
N ALA A 16 -6.66 4.25 15.82
CA ALA A 16 -6.72 2.79 15.99
C ALA A 16 -8.04 2.15 15.47
N PRO A 17 -9.23 2.70 15.74
CA PRO A 17 -10.48 2.19 15.15
C PRO A 17 -10.49 2.24 13.62
N THR A 18 -9.96 3.32 13.03
CA THR A 18 -9.86 3.49 11.57
C THR A 18 -8.99 2.40 10.96
N LEU A 19 -7.81 2.17 11.54
CA LEU A 19 -6.90 1.11 11.10
C LEU A 19 -7.56 -0.27 11.23
N ASN A 20 -8.18 -0.56 12.37
CA ASN A 20 -8.85 -1.85 12.61
C ASN A 20 -9.98 -2.12 11.60
N ILE A 21 -10.82 -1.13 11.31
CA ILE A 21 -11.89 -1.26 10.31
C ILE A 21 -11.29 -1.48 8.91
N GLY A 22 -10.26 -0.71 8.54
CA GLY A 22 -9.62 -0.80 7.23
C GLY A 22 -8.98 -2.18 7.00
N PHE A 23 -8.18 -2.66 7.95
CA PHE A 23 -7.56 -3.98 7.86
C PHE A 23 -8.59 -5.12 7.86
N LYS A 24 -9.70 -5.00 8.62
CA LYS A 24 -10.78 -5.98 8.57
C LYS A 24 -11.46 -6.06 7.21
N LYS A 25 -11.68 -4.92 6.54
CA LYS A 25 -12.24 -4.90 5.17
C LYS A 25 -11.32 -5.64 4.20
N MET A 26 -10.04 -5.28 4.17
CA MET A 26 -9.04 -5.92 3.30
C MET A 26 -8.92 -7.43 3.58
N ALA A 27 -8.80 -7.83 4.85
CA ALA A 27 -8.70 -9.24 5.22
C ALA A 27 -9.97 -10.03 4.86
N SER A 28 -11.15 -9.44 5.07
CA SER A 28 -12.43 -10.06 4.67
C SER A 28 -12.51 -10.30 3.16
N ALA A 29 -12.11 -9.32 2.36
CA ALA A 29 -12.12 -9.42 0.90
C ALA A 29 -11.21 -10.56 0.40
N MET A 30 -10.00 -10.64 0.93
CA MET A 30 -9.03 -11.69 0.59
C MET A 30 -9.53 -13.09 1.01
N THR A 31 -10.12 -13.21 2.21
CA THR A 31 -10.56 -14.51 2.75
C THR A 31 -11.80 -15.07 2.03
N LYS A 32 -12.67 -14.20 1.53
CA LYS A 32 -13.89 -14.61 0.82
C LYS A 32 -13.66 -15.00 -0.64
N GLY A 33 -12.40 -15.02 -1.11
CA GLY A 33 -12.07 -15.31 -2.51
C GLY A 33 -12.63 -14.27 -3.48
N GLN A 34 -12.86 -13.04 -3.01
CA GLN A 34 -13.46 -11.98 -3.81
C GLN A 34 -12.41 -11.19 -4.61
N VAL A 35 -11.13 -11.60 -4.55
CA VAL A 35 -9.99 -10.95 -5.17
C VAL A 35 -9.47 -11.78 -6.33
N ILE A 36 -9.34 -11.15 -7.49
CA ILE A 36 -8.79 -11.72 -8.71
C ILE A 36 -7.36 -11.19 -8.84
N LEU A 37 -6.39 -12.11 -8.87
CA LEU A 37 -5.00 -11.81 -9.22
C LEU A 37 -4.77 -12.21 -10.66
N THR A 38 -4.41 -11.26 -11.52
CA THR A 38 -4.19 -11.51 -12.94
C THR A 38 -3.10 -10.60 -13.48
N ASP A 39 -2.45 -10.97 -14.57
CA ASP A 39 -1.75 -10.00 -15.41
C ASP A 39 -2.76 -9.10 -16.13
N VAL A 40 -2.30 -8.03 -16.79
CA VAL A 40 -3.16 -7.14 -17.58
C VAL A 40 -3.36 -7.75 -18.98
N PRO A 41 -4.52 -8.36 -19.29
CA PRO A 41 -4.64 -9.21 -20.49
C PRO A 41 -4.47 -8.43 -21.79
N ALA A 42 -4.88 -7.16 -21.83
CA ALA A 42 -4.81 -6.31 -23.01
C ALA A 42 -3.37 -6.05 -23.51
N ILE A 43 -2.38 -6.22 -22.64
CA ILE A 43 -0.96 -5.95 -22.92
C ILE A 43 -0.08 -7.17 -22.61
N ARG A 44 -0.68 -8.35 -22.46
CA ARG A 44 0.05 -9.58 -22.16
C ARG A 44 1.11 -9.82 -23.23
N GLY A 45 2.38 -9.88 -22.81
CA GLY A 45 3.52 -10.07 -23.71
C GLY A 45 4.10 -8.78 -24.31
N ASP A 46 3.59 -7.60 -23.93
CA ASP A 46 4.22 -6.33 -24.28
C ASP A 46 5.52 -6.15 -23.48
N THR A 47 6.65 -6.28 -24.17
CA THR A 47 8.00 -6.06 -23.62
C THR A 47 8.50 -4.62 -23.80
N THR A 48 7.71 -3.78 -24.46
CA THR A 48 8.08 -2.44 -24.94
C THR A 48 7.63 -1.39 -23.94
N ASN A 49 6.42 -1.54 -23.40
CA ASN A 49 5.88 -0.68 -22.37
C ASN A 49 6.11 -1.30 -21.00
N LYS A 50 7.05 -0.72 -20.23
CA LYS A 50 7.10 -0.97 -18.78
C LYS A 50 5.89 -0.29 -18.16
N ILE A 51 4.75 -0.98 -18.18
CA ILE A 51 3.58 -0.49 -17.47
C ILE A 51 3.88 -0.68 -15.98
N TRP A 52 3.98 0.47 -15.33
CA TRP A 52 3.85 0.63 -13.90
C TRP A 52 2.46 1.21 -13.77
N LEU A 53 1.49 0.41 -13.31
CA LEU A 53 0.39 0.79 -12.43
C LEU A 53 -0.69 -0.27 -12.50
N SER A 54 -0.68 -1.10 -11.48
CA SER A 54 -1.85 -1.61 -10.77
C SER A 54 -2.75 -0.46 -10.32
N LYS A 55 -3.42 0.20 -11.26
CA LYS A 55 -4.55 1.06 -10.91
C LYS A 55 -5.71 0.11 -10.61
N ALA A 56 -5.77 -0.37 -9.37
CA ALA A 56 -6.94 -1.08 -8.88
C ALA A 56 -8.23 -0.24 -9.04
N ALA A 57 -8.15 1.07 -9.36
CA ALA A 57 -9.30 1.95 -9.39
C ALA A 57 -9.40 3.03 -10.51
N ALA A 58 -8.69 2.99 -11.66
CA ALA A 58 -8.99 4.00 -12.70
C ALA A 58 -8.72 3.67 -14.18
N ALA A 59 -8.81 2.39 -14.55
CA ALA A 59 -9.13 2.04 -15.93
C ALA A 59 -10.65 1.86 -16.06
N PRO A 60 -11.28 2.17 -17.21
CA PRO A 60 -12.59 1.60 -17.55
C PRO A 60 -12.46 0.07 -17.46
N GLY A 61 -13.21 -0.56 -16.55
CA GLY A 61 -13.03 -1.99 -16.21
C GLY A 61 -12.12 -2.28 -15.00
N SER A 62 -11.85 -1.28 -14.13
CA SER A 62 -11.14 -1.48 -12.86
C SER A 62 -12.10 -1.82 -11.72
N ALA A 63 -11.58 -2.19 -10.54
CA ALA A 63 -12.41 -2.63 -9.42
C ALA A 63 -13.46 -1.61 -8.98
N ALA A 64 -13.22 -0.33 -9.28
CA ALA A 64 -14.14 0.76 -9.05
C ALA A 64 -15.33 0.84 -10.03
N SER A 65 -15.21 0.31 -11.27
CA SER A 65 -16.31 0.33 -12.25
C SER A 65 -17.08 -0.99 -12.36
N ASP A 66 -16.45 -2.13 -12.06
CA ASP A 66 -17.03 -3.45 -12.36
C ASP A 66 -17.47 -4.21 -11.11
N GLY A 67 -17.25 -3.65 -9.91
CA GLY A 67 -17.55 -4.33 -8.63
C GLY A 67 -16.65 -5.55 -8.34
N LEU A 68 -15.70 -5.85 -9.23
CA LEU A 68 -14.74 -6.94 -9.11
C LEU A 68 -13.45 -6.46 -8.47
N ARG A 69 -12.94 -7.12 -7.42
CA ARG A 69 -11.67 -6.73 -6.82
C ARG A 69 -10.53 -7.32 -7.62
N VAL A 70 -10.01 -6.57 -8.60
CA VAL A 70 -8.92 -7.04 -9.46
C VAL A 70 -7.62 -6.37 -9.05
N ILE A 71 -6.58 -7.18 -8.82
CA ILE A 71 -5.21 -6.74 -8.65
C ILE A 71 -4.41 -7.21 -9.86
N TYR A 72 -3.84 -6.25 -10.57
CA TYR A 72 -2.98 -6.53 -11.72
C TYR A 72 -1.54 -6.75 -11.27
N ILE A 73 -0.99 -7.93 -11.58
CA ILE A 73 0.38 -8.31 -11.24
C ILE A 73 1.31 -7.93 -12.40
N GLU A 74 2.20 -6.98 -12.14
CA GLU A 74 3.13 -6.42 -13.13
C GLU A 74 4.59 -6.82 -12.84
N SER A 75 5.50 -6.51 -13.76
CA SER A 75 6.94 -6.80 -13.58
C SER A 75 7.53 -6.19 -12.30
N ALA A 76 7.01 -5.03 -11.87
CA ALA A 76 7.35 -4.34 -10.62
C ALA A 76 7.14 -5.21 -9.37
N PHE A 77 6.14 -6.09 -9.38
CA PHE A 77 5.84 -7.05 -8.31
C PHE A 77 7.03 -7.98 -8.04
N PHE A 78 7.82 -8.24 -9.08
CA PHE A 78 9.00 -9.09 -9.05
C PHE A 78 10.31 -8.31 -9.05
N ASP A 79 10.29 -6.97 -9.00
CA ASP A 79 11.50 -6.15 -9.06
C ASP A 79 12.30 -6.21 -7.74
N SER A 80 13.61 -6.18 -7.90
CA SER A 80 14.65 -6.12 -6.86
C SER A 80 14.82 -4.74 -6.22
N LYS A 81 14.28 -3.66 -6.81
CA LYS A 81 14.38 -2.29 -6.27
C LYS A 81 13.54 -2.01 -5.01
N ASN A 82 12.75 -2.99 -4.57
CA ASN A 82 11.92 -2.88 -3.39
C ASN A 82 12.73 -2.92 -2.08
N ILE A 83 12.23 -2.25 -1.04
CA ILE A 83 12.84 -2.30 0.30
C ILE A 83 12.78 -3.71 0.92
N LEU A 84 11.65 -4.39 0.69
CA LEU A 84 11.41 -5.77 1.08
C LEU A 84 11.64 -6.71 -0.12
N SER A 85 11.89 -7.98 0.15
CA SER A 85 12.07 -9.01 -0.88
C SER A 85 11.20 -10.26 -0.65
N GLY A 86 11.04 -11.07 -1.70
CA GLY A 86 10.30 -12.33 -1.65
C GLY A 86 8.87 -12.20 -1.16
N LYS A 87 8.41 -13.19 -0.38
CA LYS A 87 7.03 -13.24 0.14
C LYS A 87 6.66 -12.01 0.96
N LYS A 88 7.59 -11.42 1.73
CA LYS A 88 7.35 -10.20 2.49
C LYS A 88 6.98 -9.04 1.57
N ASN A 89 7.70 -8.91 0.45
CA ASN A 89 7.41 -7.88 -0.55
C ASN A 89 6.07 -8.11 -1.23
N TRP A 90 5.82 -9.34 -1.67
CA TRP A 90 4.57 -9.70 -2.35
C TRP A 90 3.35 -9.44 -1.48
N THR A 91 3.40 -9.84 -0.21
CA THR A 91 2.31 -9.57 0.75
C THR A 91 2.13 -8.07 0.98
N ARG A 92 3.22 -7.31 1.12
CA ARG A 92 3.16 -5.84 1.27
C ARG A 92 2.49 -5.19 0.07
N ILE A 93 2.85 -5.59 -1.15
CA ILE A 93 2.24 -5.08 -2.37
C ILE A 93 0.74 -5.45 -2.41
N LEU A 94 0.35 -6.67 -2.07
CA LEU A 94 -1.09 -7.01 -2.00
C LEU A 94 -1.87 -6.14 -1.01
N VAL A 95 -1.29 -5.79 0.15
CA VAL A 95 -1.93 -4.86 1.10
C VAL A 95 -2.04 -3.45 0.53
N HIS A 96 -1.00 -2.96 -0.15
CA HIS A 96 -1.01 -1.69 -0.86
C HIS A 96 -2.18 -1.63 -1.85
N GLU A 97 -2.28 -2.64 -2.73
CA GLU A 97 -3.34 -2.71 -3.73
C GLU A 97 -4.73 -2.83 -3.12
N MET A 98 -4.87 -3.61 -2.05
CA MET A 98 -6.14 -3.74 -1.35
C MET A 98 -6.56 -2.45 -0.64
N ALA A 99 -5.62 -1.59 -0.25
CA ALA A 99 -5.94 -0.27 0.30
C ALA A 99 -6.59 0.63 -0.76
N HIS A 100 -6.13 0.58 -2.02
CA HIS A 100 -6.83 1.24 -3.13
C HIS A 100 -8.24 0.71 -3.30
N VAL A 101 -8.42 -0.62 -3.32
CA VAL A 101 -9.71 -1.27 -3.57
C VAL A 101 -10.73 -1.01 -2.47
N GLU A 102 -10.36 -1.23 -1.21
CA GLU A 102 -11.31 -1.25 -0.09
C GLU A 102 -11.46 0.07 0.63
N LEU A 103 -10.41 0.91 0.57
CA LEU A 103 -10.31 2.14 1.34
C LEU A 103 -10.24 3.38 0.46
N ALA A 104 -10.22 3.22 -0.88
CA ALA A 104 -9.99 4.31 -1.82
C ALA A 104 -8.71 5.11 -1.48
N ALA A 105 -7.69 4.43 -0.95
CA ALA A 105 -6.38 5.03 -0.73
C ALA A 105 -5.78 5.47 -2.08
N VAL A 106 -4.80 6.35 -2.03
CA VAL A 106 -4.08 6.88 -3.18
C VAL A 106 -2.58 6.76 -2.97
N ASP A 107 -1.80 6.93 -4.03
CA ASP A 107 -0.35 6.96 -3.96
C ASP A 107 0.15 8.38 -3.74
N VAL A 108 0.41 8.71 -2.49
CA VAL A 108 1.02 9.99 -2.10
C VAL A 108 2.53 9.89 -2.05
N ARG A 109 3.05 8.80 -1.46
CA ARG A 109 4.48 8.60 -1.23
C ARG A 109 4.82 7.12 -1.14
N TYR A 110 5.98 6.75 -1.66
CA TYR A 110 6.51 5.39 -1.61
C TYR A 110 7.72 5.27 -0.68
N ALA A 111 7.90 4.11 -0.06
CA ALA A 111 9.01 3.92 0.87
C ALA A 111 10.39 3.97 0.22
N HIS A 112 10.48 3.61 -1.07
CA HIS A 112 11.73 3.68 -1.82
C HIS A 112 12.06 5.11 -2.30
N ASP A 113 11.14 6.07 -2.19
CA ASP A 113 11.38 7.47 -2.51
C ASP A 113 12.48 8.05 -1.62
N SER A 114 13.12 9.13 -2.06
CA SER A 114 14.18 9.79 -1.29
C SER A 114 13.72 10.24 0.11
N LEU A 115 12.45 10.62 0.25
CA LEU A 115 11.82 11.09 1.49
C LEU A 115 11.29 9.97 2.41
N GLY A 116 11.32 8.70 1.98
CA GLY A 116 10.82 7.58 2.78
C GLY A 116 9.34 7.71 3.15
N MET A 117 8.95 7.16 4.30
CA MET A 117 7.58 7.13 4.84
C MET A 117 7.49 7.78 6.21
N LYS A 118 8.54 8.49 6.64
CA LYS A 118 8.54 9.17 7.93
C LYS A 118 7.44 10.24 7.94
N PRO A 119 6.50 10.21 8.90
CA PRO A 119 5.48 11.24 9.00
C PRO A 119 6.08 12.61 9.25
N GLU A 120 5.55 13.64 8.58
CA GLU A 120 5.99 15.02 8.72
C GLU A 120 4.79 15.96 8.75
N LYS A 121 4.90 17.05 9.52
CA LYS A 121 3.78 17.95 9.85
C LYS A 121 3.04 18.50 8.63
N ASN A 122 3.78 18.90 7.60
CA ASN A 122 3.23 19.72 6.51
C ASN A 122 2.86 18.92 5.26
N ASN A 123 3.59 17.85 4.94
CA ASN A 123 3.46 17.15 3.65
C ASN A 123 3.06 15.68 3.76
N PHE A 124 3.23 15.06 4.94
CA PHE A 124 2.90 13.64 5.16
C PHE A 124 2.39 13.43 6.59
N ASN A 125 1.34 14.19 6.93
CA ASN A 125 0.75 14.15 8.26
C ASN A 125 -0.15 12.92 8.45
N THR A 126 -0.70 12.75 9.66
CA THR A 126 -1.61 11.63 10.00
C THR A 126 -2.74 11.45 8.98
N ALA A 127 -3.41 12.53 8.57
CA ALA A 127 -4.52 12.45 7.63
C ALA A 127 -4.04 11.97 6.25
N THR A 128 -2.91 12.50 5.78
CA THR A 128 -2.27 12.05 4.54
C THR A 128 -1.79 10.60 4.62
N CYS A 129 -1.23 10.18 5.75
CA CYS A 129 -0.82 8.79 5.96
C CYS A 129 -2.01 7.83 5.90
N LEU A 130 -3.17 8.22 6.42
CA LEU A 130 -4.39 7.40 6.38
C LEU A 130 -4.98 7.25 4.98
N THR A 131 -4.71 8.20 4.07
CA THR A 131 -5.15 8.10 2.67
C THR A 131 -4.09 7.50 1.75
N ASN A 132 -2.86 7.25 2.23
CA ASN A 132 -1.77 6.74 1.42
C ASN A 132 -1.69 5.19 1.44
N ALA A 133 -1.79 4.54 0.30
CA ALA A 133 -1.82 3.07 0.20
C ALA A 133 -0.54 2.41 0.78
N GLU A 134 0.62 3.00 0.49
CA GLU A 134 1.91 2.51 0.98
C GLU A 134 2.03 2.56 2.52
N SER A 135 1.36 3.52 3.17
CA SER A 135 1.35 3.62 4.64
C SER A 135 0.64 2.44 5.29
N TRP A 136 -0.50 2.01 4.74
CA TRP A 136 -1.21 0.81 5.19
C TRP A 136 -0.35 -0.44 5.01
N ALA A 137 0.33 -0.54 3.87
CA ALA A 137 1.18 -1.66 3.52
C ALA A 137 2.38 -1.83 4.47
N PHE A 138 3.09 -0.74 4.77
CA PHE A 138 4.24 -0.80 5.67
C PHE A 138 3.86 -0.88 7.15
N PHE A 139 2.73 -0.30 7.57
CA PHE A 139 2.19 -0.54 8.91
C PHE A 139 1.88 -2.03 9.12
N ALA A 140 1.19 -2.66 8.15
CA ALA A 140 0.92 -4.10 8.21
C ALA A 140 2.20 -4.95 8.23
N ALA A 141 3.20 -4.57 7.43
CA ALA A 141 4.50 -5.23 7.41
C ALA A 141 5.22 -5.13 8.77
N ASP A 142 5.19 -3.96 9.41
CA ASP A 142 5.79 -3.76 10.74
C ASP A 142 5.07 -4.58 11.80
N CYS A 143 3.73 -4.55 11.84
CA CYS A 143 2.93 -5.37 12.75
C CYS A 143 3.17 -6.87 12.59
N ALA A 144 3.51 -7.33 11.38
CA ALA A 144 3.85 -8.72 11.09
C ALA A 144 5.31 -9.08 11.41
N GLY A 145 6.11 -8.15 11.94
CA GLY A 145 7.54 -8.35 12.22
C GLY A 145 8.40 -8.44 10.96
N ALA A 146 7.93 -7.90 9.83
CA ALA A 146 8.67 -7.94 8.57
C ALA A 146 9.76 -6.87 8.47
N LEU A 147 9.72 -5.83 9.32
CA LEU A 147 10.72 -4.76 9.40
C LEU A 147 11.65 -4.99 10.61
N ASP A 148 12.89 -5.41 10.34
CA ASP A 148 13.97 -5.24 11.33
C ASP A 148 14.40 -3.76 11.41
N ASP A 149 15.25 -3.40 12.37
CA ASP A 149 15.66 -2.01 12.60
C ASP A 149 16.35 -1.39 11.37
N GLY A 150 17.12 -2.18 10.62
CA GLY A 150 17.77 -1.72 9.39
C GLY A 150 16.77 -1.47 8.26
N VAL A 151 15.76 -2.31 8.12
CA VAL A 151 14.66 -2.08 7.18
C VAL A 151 13.84 -0.87 7.61
N ARG A 152 13.50 -0.76 8.90
CA ARG A 152 12.73 0.37 9.43
C ARG A 152 13.45 1.69 9.20
N GLY A 153 14.77 1.75 9.37
CA GLY A 153 15.58 2.93 9.06
C GLY A 153 15.59 3.29 7.56
N ARG A 154 15.38 2.34 6.65
CA ARG A 154 15.23 2.63 5.20
C ARG A 154 13.83 3.10 4.84
N VAL A 155 12.82 2.65 5.58
CA VAL A 155 11.42 3.04 5.40
C VAL A 155 11.15 4.42 6.02
N LEU A 156 11.57 4.66 7.26
CA LEU A 156 11.29 5.87 8.05
C LEU A 156 12.47 6.86 8.05
N LYS A 157 13.11 7.04 6.90
CA LYS A 157 14.19 8.02 6.70
C LYS A 157 13.66 9.45 6.56
#